data_AF-A0AB74F357-F1
#
_entry.id   AF-A0AB74F357-F1
#
_cell.length_a   1.000
_cell.length_b   1.000
_cell.length_c   1.000
_cell.angle_alpha   90.00
_cell.angle_beta   90.00
_cell.angle_gamma   90.00
#
_symmetry.space_group_name_H-M   'P 1'
#
loop_
_entity.id
_entity.type
_entity.pdbx_description
1 polymer ?
#
loop_
_entity_poly.entity_id
_entity_poly.type
_entity_poly.pdbx_seq_one_letter_code
_entity_poly.pdbx_strand_id
1 'polypeptide(L)'
;MDNFYDIIKSIHTISKLPIHVFNENFVLKTLYVSDHIYTLPYDFKSYFDKCRQKNVPYLFSGMLDEFFLRFTYKKTILILGPFITNSLSKQTIEKKIEIVTKDENLKTYLSRYLDLLPIFSLNNVRDILVLLDFVFNGNASHLYSEGLNHQIHLNKINFSRNILSNYNKHSFNAEKDLYYFEMELLNLVNKGDLKELKKSLSKISNIIIPNMSEDPVCAEKIYTIILLEKISSQSVQLGHDITDIYRLRDFYIKQLDNKTNLMDILYVRETAIIHFTKKMHDLLEGNYSPMVKSIIQFIGLNIYNSIKISDITDNFFVTESTIRSKFKKETGLSVIEYINKRKINESKLLLKSGLSPIEVSEALDYYDYSHFYKMFKKFTGTTPKEYQSCNNIFDKNKIK
;
A
#
# COMPACT_ATOMS: atom_id res chain seq x y z
N MET A 1 -0.38 -5.19 -44.35
CA MET A 1 0.65 -5.10 -43.27
C MET A 1 0.78 -3.68 -42.75
N ASP A 2 0.44 -2.66 -43.55
CA ASP A 2 0.61 -1.24 -43.19
C ASP A 2 -0.09 -0.82 -41.89
N ASN A 3 -1.34 -1.25 -41.67
CA ASN A 3 -2.03 -0.95 -40.40
C ASN A 3 -1.38 -1.57 -39.14
N PHE A 4 -0.57 -2.64 -39.25
CA PHE A 4 -0.03 -3.32 -38.07
C PHE A 4 1.01 -2.47 -37.33
N TYR A 5 1.95 -1.87 -38.07
CA TYR A 5 2.98 -1.02 -37.48
C TYR A 5 2.40 0.32 -36.99
N ASP A 6 1.40 0.87 -37.69
CA ASP A 6 0.69 2.08 -37.25
C ASP A 6 -0.10 1.87 -35.96
N ILE A 7 -0.73 0.70 -35.81
CA ILE A 7 -1.39 0.29 -34.57
C ILE A 7 -0.39 0.21 -33.42
N ILE A 8 0.76 -0.45 -33.64
CA ILE A 8 1.81 -0.55 -32.59
C ILE A 8 2.33 0.83 -32.21
N LYS A 9 2.59 1.70 -33.20
CA LYS A 9 2.99 3.08 -32.96
C LYS A 9 1.96 3.84 -32.12
N SER A 10 0.67 3.62 -32.39
CA SER A 10 -0.43 4.22 -31.62
C SER A 10 -0.46 3.70 -30.18
N ILE A 11 -0.30 2.39 -29.99
CA ILE A 11 -0.20 1.77 -28.65
C ILE A 11 1.00 2.34 -27.88
N HIS A 12 2.16 2.46 -28.50
CA HIS A 12 3.34 3.10 -27.90
C HIS A 12 3.03 4.56 -27.50
N THR A 13 2.42 5.33 -28.39
CA THR A 13 2.15 6.75 -28.16
C THR A 13 1.18 6.98 -27.00
N ILE A 14 0.18 6.09 -26.85
CA ILE A 14 -0.84 6.17 -25.77
C ILE A 14 -0.28 5.63 -24.46
N SER A 15 0.31 4.42 -24.48
CA SER A 15 0.83 3.78 -23.26
C SER A 15 2.12 4.42 -22.75
N LYS A 16 2.85 5.16 -23.60
CA LYS A 16 4.21 5.64 -23.37
C LYS A 16 5.24 4.53 -23.09
N LEU A 17 4.86 3.26 -23.24
CA LEU A 17 5.75 2.12 -23.06
C LEU A 17 6.60 1.92 -24.30
N PRO A 18 7.91 1.70 -24.17
CA PRO A 18 8.69 1.23 -25.30
C PRO A 18 8.16 -0.12 -25.80
N ILE A 19 8.17 -0.32 -27.12
CA ILE A 19 7.68 -1.55 -27.75
C ILE A 19 8.73 -2.09 -28.69
N HIS A 20 9.25 -3.27 -28.35
CA HIS A 20 10.14 -4.04 -29.22
C HIS A 20 9.31 -4.98 -30.08
N VAL A 21 9.51 -4.94 -31.39
CA VAL A 21 8.83 -5.80 -32.36
C VAL A 21 9.84 -6.81 -32.89
N PHE A 22 9.69 -8.07 -32.52
CA PHE A 22 10.54 -9.18 -32.95
C PHE A 22 9.81 -10.11 -33.91
N ASN A 23 10.54 -10.84 -34.74
CA ASN A 23 10.00 -12.04 -35.39
C ASN A 23 10.05 -13.26 -34.46
N GLU A 24 9.54 -14.40 -34.93
CA GLU A 24 9.54 -15.68 -34.21
C GLU A 24 10.93 -16.17 -33.72
N ASN A 25 12.01 -15.69 -34.35
CA ASN A 25 13.39 -16.02 -34.01
C ASN A 25 14.08 -14.99 -33.10
N PHE A 26 13.32 -14.05 -32.51
CA PHE A 26 13.83 -12.93 -31.70
C PHE A 26 14.77 -11.98 -32.45
N VAL A 27 14.63 -11.87 -33.77
CA VAL A 27 15.30 -10.82 -34.55
C VAL A 27 14.47 -9.54 -34.47
N LEU A 28 15.06 -8.48 -33.92
CA LEU A 28 14.41 -7.17 -33.78
C LEU A 28 14.12 -6.59 -35.18
N LYS A 29 12.84 -6.28 -35.43
CA LYS A 29 12.37 -5.65 -36.66
C LYS A 29 12.21 -4.15 -36.50
N THR A 30 11.67 -3.72 -35.36
CA THR A 30 11.39 -2.31 -35.07
C THR A 30 11.39 -2.09 -33.57
N LEU A 31 11.84 -0.92 -33.13
CA LEU A 31 11.77 -0.47 -31.75
C LEU A 31 11.08 0.90 -31.70
N TYR A 32 10.01 0.98 -30.91
CA TYR A 32 9.35 2.24 -30.59
C TYR A 32 9.78 2.67 -29.19
N VAL A 33 10.41 3.83 -29.07
CA VAL A 33 10.91 4.42 -27.83
C VAL A 33 10.53 5.90 -27.79
N SER A 34 10.29 6.42 -26.58
CA SER A 34 10.09 7.85 -26.36
C SER A 34 11.39 8.50 -25.91
N ASP A 35 11.51 9.82 -26.09
CA ASP A 35 12.71 10.58 -25.69
C ASP A 35 12.93 10.57 -24.16
N HIS A 36 11.95 10.12 -23.39
CA HIS A 36 11.95 10.19 -21.93
C HIS A 36 12.24 8.85 -21.24
N ILE A 37 12.12 7.72 -21.94
CA ILE A 37 12.32 6.38 -21.37
C ILE A 37 13.39 5.65 -22.18
N TYR A 38 14.56 5.46 -21.55
CA TYR A 38 15.63 4.64 -22.09
C TYR A 38 15.34 3.17 -21.84
N THR A 39 15.63 2.30 -22.81
CA THR A 39 15.56 0.84 -22.65
C THR A 39 16.97 0.28 -22.48
N LEU A 40 17.20 -0.52 -21.45
CA LEU A 40 18.46 -1.26 -21.30
C LEU A 40 18.58 -2.34 -22.41
N PRO A 41 19.80 -2.68 -22.85
CA PRO A 41 20.02 -3.71 -23.86
C PRO A 41 19.76 -5.11 -23.30
N TYR A 42 18.53 -5.59 -23.44
CA TYR A 42 18.12 -6.93 -23.00
C TYR A 42 18.27 -7.98 -24.10
N ASP A 43 18.87 -9.13 -23.76
CA ASP A 43 18.81 -10.33 -24.59
C ASP A 43 17.56 -11.15 -24.23
N PHE A 44 16.42 -10.75 -24.79
CA PHE A 44 15.15 -11.44 -24.57
C PHE A 44 15.17 -12.88 -25.08
N LYS A 45 15.97 -13.21 -26.09
CA LYS A 45 16.07 -14.57 -26.61
C LYS A 45 16.66 -15.51 -25.55
N SER A 46 17.81 -15.13 -24.99
CA SER A 46 18.45 -15.87 -23.90
C SER A 46 17.55 -16.00 -22.66
N TYR A 47 16.77 -14.96 -22.35
CA TYR A 47 15.79 -15.00 -21.26
C TYR A 47 14.75 -16.11 -21.46
N PHE A 48 14.06 -16.13 -22.62
CA PHE A 48 12.99 -17.09 -22.86
C PHE A 48 13.49 -18.51 -23.14
N ASP A 49 14.70 -18.68 -23.67
CA ASP A 49 15.33 -19.99 -23.84
C ASP A 49 15.61 -20.67 -22.49
N LYS A 50 15.99 -19.90 -21.46
CA LYS A 50 16.21 -20.40 -20.09
C LYS A 50 14.91 -20.63 -19.32
N CYS A 51 13.85 -19.86 -19.62
CA CYS A 51 12.61 -19.83 -18.83
C CYS A 51 11.48 -20.76 -19.33
N ARG A 52 11.79 -21.92 -19.94
CA ARG A 52 10.81 -22.87 -20.51
C ARG A 52 9.74 -23.44 -19.54
N GLN A 53 9.69 -23.03 -18.27
CA GLN A 53 8.90 -23.70 -17.21
C GLN A 53 7.92 -22.83 -16.39
N LYS A 54 7.61 -21.57 -16.71
CA LYS A 54 6.63 -20.77 -15.92
C LYS A 54 5.33 -20.47 -16.68
N ASN A 55 4.21 -20.81 -16.04
CA ASN A 55 2.81 -20.69 -16.50
C ASN A 55 2.27 -19.26 -16.69
N VAL A 56 3.12 -18.24 -16.85
CA VAL A 56 2.67 -16.86 -17.12
C VAL A 56 3.34 -16.37 -18.41
N PRO A 57 2.77 -16.70 -19.58
CA PRO A 57 3.46 -16.46 -20.86
C PRO A 57 3.54 -14.97 -21.25
N TYR A 58 2.90 -14.08 -20.49
CA TYR A 58 2.69 -12.68 -20.88
C TYR A 58 3.44 -11.65 -20.03
N LEU A 59 3.91 -11.96 -18.82
CA LEU A 59 4.55 -10.99 -17.91
C LEU A 59 5.86 -11.57 -17.36
N PHE A 60 6.93 -10.80 -17.42
CA PHE A 60 8.25 -11.23 -16.97
C PHE A 60 9.08 -10.05 -16.43
N SER A 61 10.15 -10.34 -15.69
CA SER A 61 11.00 -9.32 -15.04
C SER A 61 12.41 -9.23 -15.65
N GLY A 62 12.94 -8.02 -15.69
CA GLY A 62 14.31 -7.68 -16.08
C GLY A 62 15.32 -7.84 -14.95
N MET A 63 16.54 -7.31 -15.15
CA MET A 63 17.65 -7.48 -14.21
C MET A 63 17.51 -6.60 -12.95
N LEU A 64 16.67 -5.57 -12.98
CA LEU A 64 16.38 -4.67 -11.86
C LEU A 64 14.95 -4.88 -11.32
N ASP A 65 14.35 -6.03 -11.61
CA ASP A 65 12.94 -6.39 -11.38
C ASP A 65 11.92 -5.38 -11.92
N GLU A 66 12.28 -4.64 -12.96
CA GLU A 66 11.28 -3.98 -13.80
C GLU A 66 10.54 -5.04 -14.63
N PHE A 67 9.32 -4.72 -15.03
CA PHE A 67 8.45 -5.66 -15.73
C PHE A 67 8.35 -5.36 -17.23
N PHE A 68 8.09 -6.44 -17.97
CA PHE A 68 7.86 -6.44 -19.41
C PHE A 68 6.66 -7.32 -19.73
N LEU A 69 5.87 -6.88 -20.69
CA LEU A 69 4.76 -7.63 -21.25
C LEU A 69 5.15 -8.25 -22.58
N ARG A 70 4.89 -9.55 -22.73
CA ARG A 70 5.02 -10.28 -23.98
C ARG A 70 3.65 -10.54 -24.56
N PHE A 71 3.46 -10.15 -25.82
CA PHE A 71 2.29 -10.48 -26.61
C PHE A 71 2.73 -11.10 -27.93
N THR A 72 2.09 -12.18 -28.37
CA THR A 72 2.43 -12.85 -29.63
C THR A 72 1.23 -12.77 -30.56
N TYR A 73 1.46 -12.25 -31.77
CA TYR A 73 0.45 -12.22 -32.81
C TYR A 73 1.02 -12.80 -34.10
N LYS A 74 0.40 -13.88 -34.60
CA LYS A 74 0.91 -14.66 -35.73
C LYS A 74 2.36 -15.08 -35.49
N LYS A 75 3.32 -14.54 -36.24
CA LYS A 75 4.76 -14.82 -36.15
C LYS A 75 5.58 -13.64 -35.62
N THR A 76 4.91 -12.70 -34.96
CA THR A 76 5.51 -11.48 -34.41
C THR A 76 5.36 -11.48 -32.90
N ILE A 77 6.46 -11.20 -32.21
CA ILE A 77 6.52 -11.09 -30.75
C ILE A 77 6.66 -9.60 -30.41
N LEU A 78 5.74 -9.09 -29.61
CA LEU A 78 5.78 -7.75 -29.06
C LEU A 78 6.26 -7.83 -27.61
N ILE A 79 7.25 -7.01 -27.26
CA ILE A 79 7.68 -6.82 -25.87
C ILE A 79 7.45 -5.36 -25.49
N LEU A 80 6.49 -5.12 -24.60
CA LEU A 80 6.12 -3.80 -24.10
C LEU A 80 6.73 -3.59 -22.71
N GLY A 81 7.42 -2.47 -22.51
CA GLY A 81 8.15 -2.18 -21.28
C GLY A 81 9.49 -1.52 -21.58
N PRO A 82 10.24 -1.11 -20.55
CA PRO A 82 10.08 -1.44 -19.13
C PRO A 82 9.01 -0.64 -18.39
N PHE A 83 8.47 -1.20 -17.29
CA PHE A 83 7.62 -0.50 -16.32
C PHE A 83 7.74 -1.09 -14.91
N ILE A 84 7.20 -0.41 -13.90
CA ILE A 84 7.13 -0.89 -12.52
C ILE A 84 5.68 -0.92 -12.04
N THR A 85 5.36 -1.76 -11.03
CA THR A 85 3.99 -1.90 -10.52
C THR A 85 3.71 -1.09 -9.27
N ASN A 86 4.76 -0.54 -8.65
CA ASN A 86 4.67 0.29 -7.46
C ASN A 86 5.85 1.27 -7.44
N SER A 87 5.69 2.41 -6.76
CA SER A 87 6.78 3.37 -6.58
C SER A 87 7.94 2.73 -5.83
N LEU A 88 9.15 2.90 -6.34
CA LEU A 88 10.37 2.42 -5.69
C LEU A 88 10.92 3.50 -4.75
N SER A 89 11.28 3.12 -3.53
CA SER A 89 11.99 4.03 -2.63
C SER A 89 13.47 4.13 -3.02
N LYS A 90 14.14 5.25 -2.72
CA LYS A 90 15.58 5.43 -2.97
C LYS A 90 16.42 4.28 -2.42
N GLN A 91 16.11 3.81 -1.21
CA GLN A 91 16.79 2.66 -0.58
C GLN A 91 16.56 1.35 -1.35
N THR A 92 15.38 1.15 -1.93
CA THR A 92 15.08 -0.03 -2.75
C THR A 92 15.86 0.03 -4.06
N ILE A 93 15.93 1.20 -4.68
CA ILE A 93 16.69 1.44 -5.91
C ILE A 93 18.18 1.17 -5.66
N GLU A 94 18.75 1.75 -4.60
CA GLU A 94 20.15 1.54 -4.21
C GLU A 94 20.46 0.05 -4.02
N LYS A 95 19.64 -0.67 -3.22
CA LYS A 95 19.82 -2.11 -3.00
C LYS A 95 19.80 -2.92 -4.30
N LYS A 96 18.86 -2.63 -5.20
CA LYS A 96 18.75 -3.31 -6.49
C LYS A 96 19.98 -3.09 -7.37
N ILE A 97 20.46 -1.85 -7.41
CA ILE A 97 21.61 -1.45 -8.22
C ILE A 97 22.91 -2.06 -7.66
N GLU A 98 23.08 -2.08 -6.33
CA GLU A 98 24.27 -2.66 -5.67
C GLU A 98 24.44 -4.15 -5.97
N ILE A 99 23.35 -4.88 -6.18
CA ILE A 99 23.39 -6.30 -6.58
C ILE A 99 23.94 -6.44 -8.01
N VAL A 100 23.67 -5.48 -8.89
CA VAL A 100 23.99 -5.55 -10.32
C VAL A 100 25.39 -5.02 -10.62
N THR A 101 25.82 -3.93 -9.98
CA THR A 101 27.12 -3.30 -10.28
C THR A 101 27.75 -2.58 -9.09
N LYS A 102 29.08 -2.53 -9.10
CA LYS A 102 29.90 -1.74 -8.15
C LYS A 102 30.42 -0.42 -8.75
N ASP A 103 30.21 -0.18 -10.05
CA ASP A 103 30.66 1.03 -10.73
C ASP A 103 29.72 2.21 -10.48
N GLU A 104 30.22 3.26 -9.83
CA GLU A 104 29.47 4.47 -9.45
C GLU A 104 28.84 5.23 -10.63
N ASN A 105 29.48 5.23 -11.80
CA ASN A 105 28.91 5.88 -12.99
C ASN A 105 27.66 5.11 -13.45
N LEU A 106 27.74 3.78 -13.48
CA LEU A 106 26.61 2.92 -13.80
C LEU A 106 25.52 3.01 -12.74
N LYS A 107 25.86 3.12 -11.45
CA LYS A 107 24.85 3.30 -10.39
C LYS A 107 24.00 4.54 -10.61
N THR A 108 24.63 5.66 -10.92
CA THR A 108 23.94 6.93 -11.18
C THR A 108 23.00 6.80 -12.38
N TYR A 109 23.47 6.15 -13.45
CA TYR A 109 22.67 5.90 -14.65
C TYR A 109 21.47 4.98 -14.37
N LEU A 110 21.66 3.85 -13.69
CA LEU A 110 20.60 2.89 -13.38
C LEU A 110 19.57 3.45 -12.40
N SER A 111 20.00 4.31 -11.48
CA SER A 111 19.10 5.00 -10.55
C SER A 111 18.15 5.93 -11.31
N ARG A 112 18.70 6.76 -12.20
CA ARG A 112 17.90 7.62 -13.08
C ARG A 112 16.99 6.82 -14.02
N TYR A 113 17.45 5.66 -14.52
CA TYR A 113 16.63 4.77 -15.33
C TYR A 113 15.39 4.29 -14.55
N LEU A 114 15.56 3.78 -13.33
CA LEU A 114 14.45 3.28 -12.50
C LEU A 114 13.48 4.39 -12.09
N ASP A 115 13.98 5.59 -11.80
CA ASP A 115 13.15 6.75 -11.43
C ASP A 115 12.24 7.23 -12.58
N LEU A 116 12.65 7.01 -13.84
CA LEU A 116 11.90 7.43 -15.03
C LEU A 116 10.91 6.37 -15.54
N LEU A 117 10.88 5.18 -14.94
CA LEU A 117 9.98 4.12 -15.40
C LEU A 117 8.51 4.45 -15.10
N PRO A 118 7.60 4.19 -16.06
CA PRO A 118 6.19 4.40 -15.81
C PRO A 118 5.64 3.38 -14.81
N ILE A 119 4.69 3.82 -13.98
CA ILE A 119 4.04 2.99 -12.96
C ILE A 119 2.70 2.49 -13.50
N PHE A 120 2.54 1.18 -13.61
CA PHE A 120 1.30 0.52 -14.03
C PHE A 120 0.82 -0.46 -12.95
N SER A 121 -0.41 -0.26 -12.45
CA SER A 121 -1.02 -1.25 -11.55
C SER A 121 -1.25 -2.58 -12.27
N LEU A 122 -1.39 -3.69 -11.51
CA LEU A 122 -1.71 -5.00 -12.10
C LEU A 122 -3.03 -4.99 -12.90
N ASN A 123 -3.97 -4.11 -12.54
CA ASN A 123 -5.19 -3.90 -13.31
C ASN A 123 -4.90 -3.25 -14.66
N ASN A 124 -4.05 -2.21 -14.71
CA ASN A 124 -3.66 -1.61 -15.99
C ASN A 124 -2.91 -2.61 -16.87
N VAL A 125 -2.06 -3.45 -16.28
CA VAL A 125 -1.38 -4.54 -16.99
C VAL A 125 -2.39 -5.50 -17.62
N ARG A 126 -3.43 -5.90 -16.87
CA ARG A 126 -4.53 -6.73 -17.38
C ARG A 126 -5.28 -6.03 -18.52
N ASP A 127 -5.60 -4.75 -18.37
CA ASP A 127 -6.37 -4.00 -19.38
C ASP A 127 -5.57 -3.81 -20.67
N ILE A 128 -4.26 -3.61 -20.59
CA ILE A 128 -3.37 -3.58 -21.76
C ILE A 128 -3.42 -4.91 -22.51
N LEU A 129 -3.42 -6.05 -21.80
CA LEU A 129 -3.50 -7.36 -22.44
C LEU A 129 -4.85 -7.61 -23.11
N VAL A 130 -5.96 -7.20 -22.48
CA VAL A 130 -7.29 -7.25 -23.10
C VAL A 130 -7.35 -6.36 -24.34
N LEU A 131 -6.78 -5.15 -24.27
CA LEU A 131 -6.73 -4.23 -25.41
C LEU A 131 -5.91 -4.83 -26.56
N LEU A 132 -4.74 -5.41 -26.28
CA LEU A 132 -3.92 -6.06 -27.30
C LEU A 132 -4.66 -7.24 -27.95
N ASP A 133 -5.31 -8.09 -27.16
CA ASP A 133 -6.09 -9.21 -27.68
C ASP A 133 -7.26 -8.73 -28.54
N PHE A 134 -7.97 -7.69 -28.10
CA PHE A 134 -9.07 -7.12 -28.86
C PHE A 134 -8.60 -6.50 -30.18
N VAL A 135 -7.54 -5.69 -30.14
CA VAL A 135 -7.01 -4.98 -31.32
C VAL A 135 -6.46 -5.95 -32.36
N PHE A 136 -5.80 -7.04 -31.94
CA PHE A 136 -5.15 -7.96 -32.87
C PHE A 136 -5.99 -9.19 -33.23
N ASN A 137 -6.77 -9.73 -32.29
CA ASN A 137 -7.55 -10.95 -32.47
C ASN A 137 -9.07 -10.72 -32.52
N GLY A 138 -9.56 -9.49 -32.24
CA GLY A 138 -10.99 -9.18 -32.19
C GLY A 138 -11.70 -9.70 -30.94
N ASN A 139 -10.96 -10.28 -30.00
CA ASN A 139 -11.49 -10.88 -28.79
C ASN A 139 -11.39 -9.89 -27.63
N ALA A 140 -12.54 -9.48 -27.09
CA ALA A 140 -12.58 -8.70 -25.84
C ALA A 140 -12.55 -9.60 -24.58
N SER A 141 -12.39 -10.92 -24.76
CA SER A 141 -12.34 -11.88 -23.65
C SER A 141 -11.05 -11.72 -22.86
N HIS A 142 -11.13 -11.94 -21.54
CA HIS A 142 -9.94 -11.97 -20.71
C HIS A 142 -9.08 -13.18 -21.10
N LEU A 143 -7.86 -12.96 -21.61
CA LEU A 143 -6.86 -14.02 -21.89
C LEU A 143 -6.63 -15.00 -20.72
N TYR A 144 -7.01 -14.60 -19.50
CA TYR A 144 -6.89 -15.38 -18.28
C TYR A 144 -8.18 -16.11 -17.84
N SER A 145 -9.37 -15.77 -18.35
CA SER A 145 -10.64 -16.29 -17.80
C SER A 145 -10.82 -17.79 -18.02
N GLU A 146 -10.36 -18.32 -19.15
CA GLU A 146 -10.45 -19.76 -19.42
C GLU A 146 -9.56 -20.58 -18.47
N GLY A 147 -8.36 -20.07 -18.16
CA GLY A 147 -7.45 -20.71 -17.20
C GLY A 147 -7.92 -20.63 -15.74
N LEU A 148 -8.67 -19.60 -15.36
CA LEU A 148 -9.14 -19.40 -13.98
C LEU A 148 -10.12 -20.50 -13.53
N ASN A 149 -11.08 -20.90 -14.37
CA ASN A 149 -12.04 -21.95 -14.01
C ASN A 149 -11.36 -23.30 -13.80
N HIS A 150 -10.40 -23.63 -14.67
CA HIS A 150 -9.57 -24.82 -14.51
C HIS A 150 -8.73 -24.74 -13.22
N GLN A 151 -8.10 -23.59 -12.95
CA GLN A 151 -7.32 -23.39 -11.73
C GLN A 151 -8.18 -23.49 -10.46
N ILE A 152 -9.41 -22.98 -10.46
CA ILE A 152 -10.35 -23.14 -9.35
C ILE A 152 -10.63 -24.62 -9.09
N HIS A 153 -10.86 -25.40 -10.15
CA HIS A 153 -11.10 -26.84 -10.01
C HIS A 153 -9.87 -27.56 -9.42
N LEU A 154 -8.67 -27.26 -9.92
CA LEU A 154 -7.42 -27.80 -9.38
C LEU A 154 -7.22 -27.42 -7.90
N ASN A 155 -7.47 -26.16 -7.55
CA ASN A 155 -7.33 -25.65 -6.19
C ASN A 155 -8.31 -26.33 -5.23
N LYS A 156 -9.55 -26.61 -5.66
CA LYS A 156 -10.53 -27.37 -4.86
C LYS A 156 -10.02 -28.77 -4.51
N ILE A 157 -9.48 -29.49 -5.50
CA ILE A 157 -8.90 -30.83 -5.29
C ILE A 157 -7.71 -30.76 -4.33
N ASN A 158 -6.80 -29.81 -4.54
CA ASN A 158 -5.61 -29.65 -3.70
C ASN A 158 -5.98 -29.26 -2.26
N PHE A 159 -6.96 -28.37 -2.07
CA PHE A 159 -7.46 -28.00 -0.76
C PHE A 159 -8.02 -29.20 0.01
N SER A 160 -8.86 -30.03 -0.62
CA SER A 160 -9.38 -31.26 0.00
C SER A 160 -8.27 -32.23 0.40
N ARG A 161 -7.23 -32.39 -0.43
CA ARG A 161 -6.06 -33.22 -0.09
C ARG A 161 -5.29 -32.66 1.11
N ASN A 162 -5.06 -31.35 1.15
CA ASN A 162 -4.34 -30.70 2.24
C ASN A 162 -5.06 -30.83 3.59
N ILE A 163 -6.40 -30.76 3.61
CA ILE A 163 -7.18 -31.03 4.82
C ILE A 163 -6.91 -32.45 5.32
N LEU A 164 -6.99 -33.45 4.42
CA LEU A 164 -6.78 -34.86 4.76
C LEU A 164 -5.36 -35.15 5.26
N SER A 165 -4.33 -34.51 4.68
CA SER A 165 -2.94 -34.68 5.13
C SER A 165 -2.66 -34.02 6.48
N ASN A 166 -3.31 -32.89 6.79
CA ASN A 166 -3.13 -32.17 8.05
C ASN A 166 -3.95 -32.72 9.22
N TYR A 167 -4.88 -33.66 8.96
CA TYR A 167 -5.76 -34.25 9.96
C TYR A 167 -5.04 -35.16 10.98
N ASN A 168 -3.77 -35.53 10.75
CA ASN A 168 -3.09 -36.61 11.49
C ASN A 168 -1.92 -36.22 12.39
N LYS A 169 -1.70 -34.94 12.73
CA LYS A 169 -0.65 -34.54 13.69
C LYS A 169 -1.11 -33.38 14.59
N HIS A 170 -1.51 -33.69 15.82
CA HIS A 170 -1.61 -32.75 16.97
C HIS A 170 -2.52 -31.51 16.85
N SER A 171 -3.37 -31.40 15.82
CA SER A 171 -4.13 -30.19 15.45
C SER A 171 -5.55 -30.10 15.99
N PHE A 172 -5.90 -30.81 17.07
CA PHE A 172 -7.24 -30.65 17.65
C PHE A 172 -7.32 -29.27 18.34
N ASN A 173 -8.12 -28.37 17.76
CA ASN A 173 -8.52 -27.04 18.26
C ASN A 173 -7.66 -25.81 17.97
N ALA A 174 -6.51 -25.87 17.28
CA ALA A 174 -5.68 -24.67 17.05
C ALA A 174 -6.43 -23.51 16.34
N GLU A 175 -7.26 -23.82 15.34
CA GLU A 175 -8.08 -22.81 14.64
C GLU A 175 -9.16 -22.21 15.55
N LYS A 176 -9.78 -23.06 16.38
CA LYS A 176 -10.83 -22.66 17.33
C LYS A 176 -10.25 -21.77 18.43
N ASP A 177 -9.11 -22.17 19.00
CA ASP A 177 -8.40 -21.45 20.05
C ASP A 177 -7.91 -20.10 19.52
N LEU A 178 -7.37 -20.08 18.28
CA LEU A 178 -7.01 -18.85 17.61
C LEU A 178 -8.20 -17.92 17.43
N TYR A 179 -9.35 -18.44 16.97
CA TYR A 179 -10.55 -17.64 16.78
C TYR A 179 -11.01 -16.96 18.07
N TYR A 180 -11.14 -17.73 19.17
CA TYR A 180 -11.56 -17.14 20.46
C TYR A 180 -10.56 -16.13 20.98
N PHE A 181 -9.27 -16.42 20.81
CA PHE A 181 -8.22 -15.50 21.16
C PHE A 181 -8.33 -14.17 20.40
N GLU A 182 -8.42 -14.24 19.07
CA GLU A 182 -8.56 -13.04 18.25
C GLU A 182 -9.79 -12.23 18.66
N MET A 183 -10.91 -12.90 18.95
CA MET A 183 -12.12 -12.23 19.45
C MET A 183 -11.92 -11.53 20.80
N GLU A 184 -11.27 -12.18 21.77
CA GLU A 184 -10.96 -11.57 23.06
C GLU A 184 -10.03 -10.36 22.88
N LEU A 185 -8.94 -10.53 22.12
CA LEU A 185 -7.98 -9.48 21.86
C LEU A 185 -8.64 -8.26 21.21
N LEU A 186 -9.41 -8.50 20.13
CA LEU A 186 -10.09 -7.46 19.39
C LEU A 186 -11.07 -6.70 20.30
N ASN A 187 -11.81 -7.41 21.17
CA ASN A 187 -12.67 -6.78 22.16
C ASN A 187 -11.89 -5.87 23.14
N LEU A 188 -10.75 -6.34 23.65
CA LEU A 188 -9.91 -5.56 24.58
C LEU A 188 -9.32 -4.32 23.91
N VAL A 189 -8.82 -4.47 22.68
CA VAL A 189 -8.30 -3.36 21.88
C VAL A 189 -9.42 -2.33 21.65
N ASN A 190 -10.60 -2.79 21.21
CA ASN A 190 -11.73 -1.92 20.91
C ASN A 190 -12.30 -1.20 22.14
N LYS A 191 -12.21 -1.79 23.34
CA LYS A 191 -12.58 -1.13 24.60
C LYS A 191 -11.52 -0.15 25.11
N GLY A 192 -10.33 -0.11 24.50
CA GLY A 192 -9.23 0.72 24.96
C GLY A 192 -8.73 0.33 26.37
N ASP A 193 -9.03 -0.88 26.87
CA ASP A 193 -8.65 -1.28 28.23
C ASP A 193 -7.19 -1.75 28.26
N LEU A 194 -6.29 -0.79 28.44
CA LEU A 194 -4.85 -1.06 28.53
C LEU A 194 -4.47 -1.91 29.75
N LYS A 195 -5.26 -1.91 30.83
CA LYS A 195 -4.93 -2.66 32.05
C LYS A 195 -5.27 -4.13 31.85
N GLU A 196 -6.47 -4.41 31.34
CA GLU A 196 -6.93 -5.77 31.06
C GLU A 196 -6.13 -6.38 29.89
N LEU A 197 -5.87 -5.61 28.83
CA LEU A 197 -5.02 -6.05 27.73
C LEU A 197 -3.64 -6.52 28.20
N LYS A 198 -2.96 -5.74 29.04
CA LYS A 198 -1.62 -6.13 29.56
C LYS A 198 -1.66 -7.43 30.38
N LYS A 199 -2.76 -7.70 31.08
CA LYS A 199 -2.96 -8.95 31.83
C LYS A 199 -3.27 -10.14 30.91
N SER A 200 -4.01 -9.92 29.82
CA SER A 200 -4.31 -10.97 28.85
C SER A 200 -3.11 -11.26 27.95
N LEU A 201 -2.29 -10.26 27.57
CA LEU A 201 -1.15 -10.42 26.66
C LEU A 201 -0.14 -11.50 27.14
N SER A 202 0.06 -11.64 28.45
CA SER A 202 0.92 -12.68 29.01
C SER A 202 0.33 -14.10 28.93
N LYS A 203 -0.99 -14.24 28.76
CA LYS A 203 -1.67 -15.52 28.52
C LYS A 203 -1.70 -15.85 27.02
N ILE A 204 -1.79 -14.81 26.21
CA ILE A 204 -1.89 -14.84 24.76
C ILE A 204 -0.61 -15.35 24.09
N SER A 205 0.56 -15.11 24.69
CA SER A 205 1.86 -15.53 24.16
C SER A 205 2.04 -17.05 24.03
N ASN A 206 1.10 -17.86 24.55
CA ASN A 206 1.18 -19.32 24.55
C ASN A 206 0.39 -19.99 23.41
N ILE A 207 -0.19 -19.23 22.49
CA ILE A 207 -1.05 -19.76 21.44
C ILE A 207 -0.23 -20.23 20.24
N ILE A 208 -0.54 -21.44 19.76
CA ILE A 208 0.04 -22.00 18.55
C ILE A 208 -0.61 -21.33 17.34
N ILE A 209 0.19 -20.63 16.54
CA ILE A 209 -0.26 -20.06 15.28
C ILE A 209 -0.40 -21.19 14.25
N PRO A 210 -1.49 -21.23 13.46
CA PRO A 210 -1.65 -22.20 12.38
C PRO A 210 -0.48 -22.13 11.40
N ASN A 211 -0.12 -23.29 10.84
CA ASN A 211 1.01 -23.41 9.94
C ASN A 211 0.70 -22.77 8.57
N MET A 212 0.86 -21.45 8.46
CA MET A 212 0.59 -20.67 7.24
C MET A 212 1.77 -20.67 6.25
N SER A 213 2.94 -21.09 6.69
CA SER A 213 4.19 -21.15 5.93
C SER A 213 5.09 -22.23 6.53
N GLU A 214 5.87 -22.91 5.70
CA GLU A 214 6.86 -23.89 6.17
C GLU A 214 7.97 -23.25 7.01
N ASP A 215 8.29 -21.97 6.75
CA ASP A 215 9.17 -21.15 7.58
C ASP A 215 8.38 -20.52 8.76
N PRO A 216 8.74 -20.82 10.03
CA PRO A 216 8.10 -20.25 11.22
C PRO A 216 8.19 -18.72 11.30
N VAL A 217 9.30 -18.12 10.85
CA VAL A 217 9.48 -16.67 10.88
C VAL A 217 8.51 -16.00 9.92
N CYS A 218 8.41 -16.53 8.70
CA CYS A 218 7.41 -16.10 7.72
C CYS A 218 5.97 -16.31 8.23
N ALA A 219 5.67 -17.43 8.88
CA ALA A 219 4.34 -17.70 9.45
C ALA A 219 3.94 -16.65 10.50
N GLU A 220 4.84 -16.29 11.43
CA GLU A 220 4.62 -15.23 12.42
C GLU A 220 4.42 -13.85 11.79
N LYS A 221 5.16 -13.51 10.72
CA LYS A 221 4.96 -12.26 9.97
C LYS A 221 3.59 -12.22 9.33
N ILE A 222 3.20 -13.28 8.62
CA ILE A 222 1.89 -13.40 7.95
C ILE A 222 0.77 -13.24 8.98
N TYR A 223 0.86 -13.95 10.10
CA TYR A 223 -0.14 -13.84 11.15
C TYR A 223 -0.22 -12.43 11.75
N THR A 224 0.92 -11.80 12.00
CA THR A 224 0.95 -10.43 12.52
C THR A 224 0.29 -9.47 11.53
N ILE A 225 0.52 -9.60 10.22
CA ILE A 225 -0.15 -8.79 9.19
C ILE A 225 -1.67 -9.00 9.23
N ILE A 226 -2.14 -10.26 9.30
CA ILE A 226 -3.57 -10.58 9.41
C ILE A 226 -4.19 -9.94 10.65
N LEU A 227 -3.51 -10.02 11.79
CA LEU A 227 -3.99 -9.44 13.04
C LEU A 227 -4.08 -7.92 12.97
N LEU A 228 -3.05 -7.26 12.44
CA LEU A 228 -3.04 -5.80 12.26
C LEU A 228 -4.18 -5.35 11.33
N GLU A 229 -4.48 -6.12 10.28
CA GLU A 229 -5.61 -5.84 9.40
C GLU A 229 -6.95 -6.01 10.13
N LYS A 230 -7.14 -7.07 10.94
CA LYS A 230 -8.36 -7.26 11.74
C LYS A 230 -8.59 -6.10 12.71
N ILE A 231 -7.56 -5.69 13.45
CA ILE A 231 -7.63 -4.55 14.37
C ILE A 231 -7.97 -3.27 13.59
N SER A 232 -7.31 -3.05 12.45
CA SER A 232 -7.51 -1.85 11.63
C SER A 232 -8.93 -1.77 11.06
N SER A 233 -9.43 -2.87 10.49
CA SER A 233 -10.77 -2.95 9.92
C SER A 233 -11.85 -2.68 10.98
N GLN A 234 -11.73 -3.28 12.16
CA GLN A 234 -12.67 -3.03 13.26
C GLN A 234 -12.58 -1.59 13.79
N SER A 235 -11.37 -1.04 13.90
CA SER A 235 -11.17 0.36 14.27
C SER A 235 -11.93 1.29 13.30
N VAL A 236 -11.80 1.06 11.98
CA VAL A 236 -12.54 1.84 10.98
C VAL A 236 -14.04 1.69 11.14
N GLN A 237 -14.55 0.48 11.38
CA GLN A 237 -15.98 0.23 11.62
C GLN A 237 -16.52 0.95 12.87
N LEU A 238 -15.69 1.10 13.90
CA LEU A 238 -16.03 1.86 15.10
C LEU A 238 -16.04 3.38 14.88
N GLY A 239 -15.61 3.85 13.71
CA GLY A 239 -15.63 5.27 13.32
C GLY A 239 -14.28 5.98 13.48
N HIS A 240 -13.19 5.22 13.64
CA HIS A 240 -11.86 5.81 13.65
C HIS A 240 -11.47 6.32 12.25
N ASP A 241 -10.67 7.39 12.23
CA ASP A 241 -10.12 7.99 11.02
C ASP A 241 -9.31 6.94 10.23
N ILE A 242 -9.76 6.62 9.00
CA ILE A 242 -9.16 5.57 8.16
C ILE A 242 -7.67 5.82 7.94
N THR A 243 -7.34 7.06 7.57
CA THR A 243 -5.98 7.46 7.22
C THR A 243 -5.03 7.19 8.39
N ASP A 244 -5.44 7.57 9.59
CA ASP A 244 -4.70 7.38 10.83
C ASP A 244 -4.51 5.91 11.24
N ILE A 245 -5.52 5.08 10.99
CA ILE A 245 -5.51 3.65 11.31
C ILE A 245 -4.64 2.89 10.30
N TYR A 246 -4.83 3.13 9.01
CA TYR A 246 -4.05 2.46 7.96
C TYR A 246 -2.59 2.90 7.98
N ARG A 247 -2.28 4.16 8.28
CA ARG A 247 -0.89 4.57 8.48
C ARG A 247 -0.22 3.86 9.64
N LEU A 248 -0.95 3.67 10.74
CA LEU A 248 -0.43 2.94 11.89
C LEU A 248 -0.18 1.47 11.54
N ARG A 249 -1.13 0.84 10.83
CA ARG A 249 -1.00 -0.52 10.30
C ARG A 249 0.24 -0.64 9.41
N ASP A 250 0.34 0.21 8.39
CA ASP A 250 1.39 0.16 7.38
C ASP A 250 2.77 0.45 7.99
N PHE A 251 2.83 1.32 9.00
CA PHE A 251 4.04 1.56 9.79
C PHE A 251 4.55 0.28 10.46
N TYR A 252 3.68 -0.50 11.11
CA TYR A 252 4.08 -1.75 11.76
C TYR A 252 4.32 -2.89 10.77
N ILE A 253 3.57 -2.97 9.67
CA ILE A 253 3.84 -3.93 8.59
C ILE A 253 5.25 -3.69 8.03
N LYS A 254 5.63 -2.44 7.75
CA LYS A 254 6.97 -2.10 7.26
C LYS A 254 8.08 -2.45 8.26
N GLN A 255 7.82 -2.40 9.56
CA GLN A 255 8.79 -2.85 10.57
C GLN A 255 9.07 -4.35 10.52
N LEU A 256 8.13 -5.17 10.04
CA LEU A 256 8.27 -6.63 9.92
C LEU A 256 9.20 -7.05 8.78
N ASP A 257 9.32 -6.23 7.71
CA ASP A 257 10.07 -6.57 6.50
C ASP A 257 11.47 -7.11 6.82
N ASN A 258 12.21 -6.39 7.67
CA ASN A 258 13.60 -6.69 7.98
C ASN A 258 13.78 -7.60 9.22
N LYS A 259 12.71 -8.09 9.85
CA LYS A 259 12.83 -8.97 11.03
C LYS A 259 13.14 -10.39 10.62
N THR A 260 14.12 -11.01 11.25
CA THR A 260 14.51 -12.42 11.00
C THR A 260 14.36 -13.29 12.25
N ASN A 261 14.06 -12.68 13.39
CA ASN A 261 13.91 -13.36 14.68
C ASN A 261 12.45 -13.33 15.16
N LEU A 262 11.97 -14.44 15.72
CA LEU A 262 10.61 -14.58 16.25
C LEU A 262 10.31 -13.59 17.38
N MET A 263 11.27 -13.35 18.29
CA MET A 263 11.10 -12.42 19.40
C MET A 263 10.96 -10.97 18.92
N ASP A 264 11.65 -10.60 17.86
CA ASP A 264 11.50 -9.27 17.26
C ASP A 264 10.11 -9.09 16.63
N ILE A 265 9.57 -10.14 16.01
CA ILE A 265 8.22 -10.12 15.43
C ILE A 265 7.18 -10.00 16.55
N LEU A 266 7.32 -10.78 17.62
CA LEU A 266 6.47 -10.69 18.81
C LEU A 266 6.51 -9.29 19.40
N TYR A 267 7.70 -8.69 19.55
CA TYR A 267 7.86 -7.34 20.08
C TYR A 267 7.15 -6.29 19.21
N VAL A 268 7.30 -6.38 17.88
CA VAL A 268 6.58 -5.50 16.94
C VAL A 268 5.07 -5.68 17.09
N ARG A 269 4.59 -6.92 17.16
CA ARG A 269 3.16 -7.25 17.34
C ARG A 269 2.60 -6.66 18.63
N GLU A 270 3.22 -6.91 19.78
CA GLU A 270 2.75 -6.41 21.08
C GLU A 270 2.76 -4.88 21.14
N THR A 271 3.83 -4.26 20.61
CA THR A 271 3.92 -2.80 20.52
C THR A 271 2.78 -2.23 19.68
N ALA A 272 2.47 -2.88 18.55
CA ALA A 272 1.38 -2.47 17.69
C ALA A 272 0.02 -2.60 18.39
N ILE A 273 -0.28 -3.74 19.02
CA ILE A 273 -1.54 -3.97 19.76
C ILE A 273 -1.72 -2.90 20.83
N ILE A 274 -0.68 -2.60 21.62
CA ILE A 274 -0.73 -1.57 22.66
C ILE A 274 -0.98 -0.19 22.05
N HIS A 275 -0.33 0.15 20.94
CA HIS A 275 -0.49 1.44 20.29
C HIS A 275 -1.90 1.61 19.71
N PHE A 276 -2.43 0.59 19.04
CA PHE A 276 -3.82 0.56 18.60
C PHE A 276 -4.77 0.75 19.78
N THR A 277 -4.57 0.02 20.88
CA THR A 277 -5.44 0.11 22.06
C THR A 277 -5.42 1.51 22.69
N LYS A 278 -4.26 2.16 22.78
CA LYS A 278 -4.18 3.57 23.22
C LYS A 278 -4.99 4.48 22.30
N LYS A 279 -4.86 4.28 20.99
CA LYS A 279 -5.60 5.05 19.98
C LYS A 279 -7.11 4.79 20.04
N MET A 280 -7.53 3.58 20.45
CA MET A 280 -8.93 3.26 20.70
C MET A 280 -9.46 3.95 21.95
N HIS A 281 -8.68 3.93 23.04
CA HIS A 281 -9.03 4.57 24.31
C HIS A 281 -9.34 6.07 24.15
N ASP A 282 -8.50 6.78 23.40
CA ASP A 282 -8.64 8.23 23.17
C ASP A 282 -9.95 8.62 22.42
N LEU A 283 -10.62 7.68 21.73
CA LEU A 283 -11.86 7.96 20.99
C LEU A 283 -13.14 7.57 21.75
N LEU A 284 -13.09 6.56 22.63
CA LEU A 284 -14.28 6.06 23.35
C LEU A 284 -14.93 7.09 24.27
N GLU A 285 -14.25 8.20 24.57
CA GLU A 285 -14.84 9.35 25.25
C GLU A 285 -15.91 10.07 24.38
N GLY A 286 -16.01 9.77 23.08
CA GLY A 286 -16.99 10.33 22.14
C GLY A 286 -17.85 9.27 21.44
N ASN A 287 -18.96 8.86 22.04
CA ASN A 287 -19.98 8.02 21.39
C ASN A 287 -20.75 8.80 20.29
N TYR A 288 -20.12 8.97 19.13
CA TYR A 288 -20.72 9.68 17.99
C TYR A 288 -21.75 8.84 17.24
N SER A 289 -22.75 9.49 16.67
CA SER A 289 -23.73 8.87 15.77
C SER A 289 -23.08 8.43 14.46
N PRO A 290 -23.69 7.47 13.72
CA PRO A 290 -23.17 7.03 12.42
C PRO A 290 -22.92 8.18 11.45
N MET A 291 -23.81 9.18 11.42
CA MET A 291 -23.65 10.37 10.58
C MET A 291 -22.40 11.17 10.94
N VAL A 292 -22.15 11.44 12.23
CA VAL A 292 -20.96 12.19 12.66
C VAL A 292 -19.69 11.39 12.41
N LYS A 293 -19.73 10.06 12.61
CA LYS A 293 -18.62 9.16 12.23
C LYS A 293 -18.28 9.26 10.74
N SER A 294 -19.28 9.20 9.87
CA SER A 294 -19.06 9.34 8.42
C SER A 294 -18.50 10.71 8.02
N ILE A 295 -18.92 11.78 8.69
CA ILE A 295 -18.36 13.13 8.44
C ILE A 295 -16.90 13.20 8.90
N ILE A 296 -16.56 12.69 10.08
CA ILE A 296 -15.18 12.60 10.57
C ILE A 296 -14.32 11.81 9.57
N GLN A 297 -14.83 10.68 9.09
CA GLN A 297 -14.17 9.84 8.10
C GLN A 297 -13.93 10.56 6.77
N PHE A 298 -14.93 11.30 6.28
CA PHE A 298 -14.79 12.14 5.09
C PHE A 298 -13.69 13.20 5.25
N ILE A 299 -13.63 13.86 6.41
CA ILE A 299 -12.60 14.85 6.73
C ILE A 299 -11.21 14.19 6.74
N GLY A 300 -11.07 13.02 7.35
CA GLY A 300 -9.82 12.27 7.42
C GLY A 300 -9.27 11.83 6.05
N LEU A 301 -10.15 11.39 5.15
CA LEU A 301 -9.79 11.00 3.78
C LEU A 301 -9.38 12.19 2.91
N ASN A 302 -9.89 13.39 3.20
CA ASN A 302 -9.67 14.60 2.40
C ASN A 302 -8.75 15.62 3.09
N ILE A 303 -8.00 15.23 4.12
CA ILE A 303 -7.24 16.19 4.95
C ILE A 303 -6.14 16.94 4.19
N TYR A 304 -5.63 16.35 3.11
CA TYR A 304 -4.63 16.92 2.19
C TYR A 304 -5.25 17.77 1.07
N ASN A 305 -6.58 17.91 1.06
CA ASN A 305 -7.32 18.71 0.10
C ASN A 305 -8.04 19.86 0.85
N SER A 306 -8.51 20.84 0.09
CA SER A 306 -9.46 21.84 0.58
C SER A 306 -10.82 21.18 0.83
N ILE A 307 -11.37 21.39 2.03
CA ILE A 307 -12.64 20.81 2.46
C ILE A 307 -13.62 21.95 2.71
N LYS A 308 -14.69 22.00 1.92
CA LYS A 308 -15.84 22.87 2.13
C LYS A 308 -16.98 22.07 2.75
N ILE A 309 -17.88 22.77 3.43
CA ILE A 309 -19.08 22.13 3.99
C ILE A 309 -20.02 21.66 2.88
N SER A 310 -20.04 22.34 1.73
CA SER A 310 -20.75 21.90 0.52
C SER A 310 -20.34 20.50 0.09
N ASP A 311 -19.05 20.18 0.16
CA ASP A 311 -18.51 18.89 -0.26
C ASP A 311 -19.05 17.76 0.63
N ILE A 312 -19.35 18.08 1.90
CA ILE A 312 -19.97 17.18 2.87
C ILE A 312 -21.48 17.07 2.59
N THR A 313 -22.18 18.18 2.33
CA THR A 313 -23.62 18.13 2.03
C THR A 313 -23.91 17.32 0.77
N ASP A 314 -23.06 17.45 -0.25
CA ASP A 314 -23.21 16.78 -1.55
C ASP A 314 -22.95 15.27 -1.44
N ASN A 315 -22.00 14.86 -0.61
CA ASN A 315 -21.70 13.43 -0.40
C ASN A 315 -22.74 12.71 0.46
N PHE A 316 -23.34 13.39 1.44
CA PHE A 316 -24.22 12.75 2.41
C PHE A 316 -25.71 13.04 2.18
N PHE A 317 -26.05 13.90 1.21
CA PHE A 317 -27.43 14.34 0.95
C PHE A 317 -28.12 14.91 2.19
N VAL A 318 -27.37 15.62 3.04
CA VAL A 318 -27.87 16.25 4.27
C VAL A 318 -27.68 17.75 4.21
N THR A 319 -28.64 18.50 4.74
CA THR A 319 -28.53 19.97 4.80
C THR A 319 -27.38 20.42 5.70
N GLU A 320 -26.75 21.53 5.33
CA GLU A 320 -25.67 22.15 6.10
C GLU A 320 -26.08 22.48 7.54
N SER A 321 -27.33 22.91 7.76
CA SER A 321 -27.86 23.21 9.10
C SER A 321 -27.86 21.96 10.00
N THR A 322 -28.33 20.83 9.47
CA THR A 322 -28.36 19.56 10.20
C THR A 322 -26.94 19.09 10.53
N ILE A 323 -25.99 19.19 9.58
CA ILE A 323 -24.58 18.84 9.80
C ILE A 323 -23.99 19.71 10.91
N ARG A 324 -24.10 21.04 10.81
CA ARG A 324 -23.53 21.97 11.78
C ARG A 324 -24.08 21.74 13.19
N SER A 325 -25.41 21.60 13.30
CA SER A 325 -26.07 21.40 14.59
C SER A 325 -25.66 20.07 15.23
N LYS A 326 -25.78 18.97 14.48
CA LYS A 326 -25.53 17.62 15.00
C LYS A 326 -24.05 17.38 15.29
N PHE A 327 -23.17 17.80 14.39
CA PHE A 327 -21.73 17.66 14.58
C PHE A 327 -21.24 18.46 15.79
N LYS A 328 -21.69 19.71 15.96
CA LYS A 328 -21.32 20.53 17.13
C LYS A 328 -21.89 19.98 18.43
N LYS A 329 -23.12 19.45 18.41
CA LYS A 329 -23.75 18.83 19.58
C LYS A 329 -22.98 17.60 20.06
N GLU A 330 -22.50 16.77 19.13
CA GLU A 330 -21.84 15.51 19.49
C GLU A 330 -20.34 15.68 19.74
N THR A 331 -19.63 16.50 18.95
CA THR A 331 -18.16 16.67 19.04
C THR A 331 -17.72 17.85 19.90
N GLY A 332 -18.65 18.75 20.27
CA GLY A 332 -18.35 20.01 20.95
C GLY A 332 -17.69 21.09 20.07
N LEU A 333 -17.34 20.77 18.81
CA LEU A 333 -16.65 21.67 17.88
C LEU A 333 -17.50 21.91 16.63
N SER A 334 -17.38 23.10 16.01
CA SER A 334 -17.90 23.25 14.65
C SER A 334 -17.07 22.39 13.67
N VAL A 335 -17.67 22.04 12.53
CA VAL A 335 -16.99 21.26 11.48
C VAL A 335 -15.69 21.94 11.03
N ILE A 336 -15.70 23.26 10.84
CA ILE A 336 -14.52 24.03 10.42
C ILE A 336 -13.44 24.04 11.50
N GLU A 337 -13.81 24.18 12.78
CA GLU A 337 -12.86 24.09 13.88
C GLU A 337 -12.24 22.70 13.98
N TYR A 338 -13.04 21.65 13.77
CA TYR A 338 -12.57 20.28 13.74
C TYR A 338 -11.58 20.03 12.59
N ILE A 339 -11.91 20.46 11.36
CA ILE A 339 -11.01 20.38 10.21
C ILE A 339 -9.67 21.08 10.50
N ASN A 340 -9.72 22.31 11.01
CA ASN A 340 -8.51 23.06 11.33
C ASN A 340 -7.69 22.37 12.44
N LYS A 341 -8.33 21.91 13.51
CA LYS A 341 -7.68 21.17 14.58
C LYS A 341 -7.01 19.90 14.05
N ARG A 342 -7.68 19.18 13.14
CA ARG A 342 -7.14 17.98 12.49
C ARG A 342 -5.96 18.30 11.58
N LYS A 343 -6.04 19.31 10.71
CA LYS A 343 -4.93 19.77 9.86
C LYS A 343 -3.73 20.21 10.72
N ILE A 344 -3.95 20.91 11.83
CA ILE A 344 -2.85 21.28 12.75
C ILE A 344 -2.23 20.05 13.40
N ASN A 345 -3.01 19.07 13.86
CA ASN A 345 -2.44 17.84 14.41
C ASN A 345 -1.63 17.08 13.36
N GLU A 346 -2.11 17.02 12.12
CA GLU A 346 -1.39 16.41 11.00
C GLU A 346 -0.08 17.17 10.70
N SER A 347 -0.13 18.50 10.69
CA SER A 347 1.06 19.34 10.47
C SER A 347 2.15 19.12 11.51
N LYS A 348 1.79 18.83 12.77
CA LYS A 348 2.77 18.50 13.82
C LYS A 348 3.53 17.22 13.48
N LEU A 349 2.87 16.22 12.90
CA LEU A 349 3.49 14.97 12.47
C LEU A 349 4.44 15.23 11.29
N LEU A 350 3.98 15.97 10.26
CA LEU A 350 4.79 16.29 9.08
C LEU A 350 6.03 17.12 9.44
N LEU A 351 5.89 18.12 10.33
CA LEU A 351 7.01 18.91 10.83
C LEU A 351 8.04 18.04 11.58
N LYS A 352 7.56 17.09 12.39
CA LYS A 352 8.41 16.11 13.09
C LYS A 352 9.10 15.15 12.13
N SER A 353 8.48 14.84 11.00
CA SER A 353 9.08 14.04 9.94
C SER A 353 10.13 14.79 9.11
N GLY A 354 10.38 16.08 9.42
CA GLY A 354 11.46 16.87 8.81
C GLY A 354 11.03 17.75 7.64
N LEU A 355 9.75 17.79 7.27
CA LEU A 355 9.27 18.70 6.23
C LEU A 355 9.39 20.15 6.70
N SER A 356 9.75 21.06 5.79
CA SER A 356 9.79 22.49 6.08
C SER A 356 8.37 23.03 6.31
N PRO A 357 8.20 24.10 7.11
CA PRO A 357 6.89 24.70 7.32
C PRO A 357 6.13 25.10 6.05
N ILE A 358 6.85 25.40 4.96
CA ILE A 358 6.26 25.75 3.66
C ILE A 358 5.72 24.49 2.99
N GLU A 359 6.53 23.43 2.87
CA GLU A 359 6.08 22.15 2.32
C GLU A 359 4.90 21.56 3.09
N VAL A 360 4.88 21.72 4.43
CA VAL A 360 3.74 21.29 5.26
C VAL A 360 2.47 22.08 4.93
N SER A 361 2.60 23.38 4.67
CA SER A 361 1.44 24.22 4.30
C SER A 361 0.88 23.85 2.93
N GLU A 362 1.75 23.57 1.96
CA GLU A 362 1.39 23.14 0.62
C GLU A 362 0.77 21.74 0.63
N ALA A 363 1.38 20.79 1.36
CA ALA A 363 0.88 19.43 1.48
C ALA A 363 -0.53 19.39 2.07
N LEU A 364 -0.84 20.25 3.04
CA LEU A 364 -2.16 20.30 3.68
C LEU A 364 -3.15 21.24 2.96
N ASP A 365 -2.83 21.69 1.74
CA ASP A 365 -3.67 22.55 0.91
C ASP A 365 -4.18 23.80 1.67
N TYR A 366 -3.25 24.49 2.33
CA TYR A 366 -3.51 25.84 2.84
C TYR A 366 -3.35 26.85 1.70
N TYR A 367 -4.30 27.79 1.58
CA TYR A 367 -4.28 28.83 0.54
C TYR A 367 -2.96 29.61 0.49
N ASP A 368 -2.41 29.94 1.67
CA ASP A 368 -1.08 30.52 1.79
C ASP A 368 -0.42 30.11 3.12
N TYR A 369 0.90 30.28 3.17
CA TYR A 369 1.71 30.02 4.36
C TYR A 369 1.29 30.90 5.56
N SER A 370 0.81 32.12 5.32
CA SER A 370 0.41 33.05 6.38
C SER A 370 -0.81 32.54 7.14
N HIS A 371 -1.76 31.93 6.43
CA HIS A 371 -2.95 31.31 7.00
C HIS A 371 -2.58 30.09 7.83
N PHE A 372 -1.71 29.21 7.30
CA PHE A 372 -1.16 28.08 8.06
C PHE A 372 -0.45 28.55 9.33
N TYR A 373 0.45 29.53 9.23
CA TYR A 373 1.22 30.05 10.36
C TYR A 373 0.30 30.58 11.47
N LYS A 374 -0.71 31.39 11.11
CA LYS A 374 -1.69 31.94 12.06
C LYS A 374 -2.49 30.84 12.74
N MET A 375 -2.97 29.85 11.99
CA MET A 375 -3.72 28.72 12.55
C MET A 375 -2.86 27.85 13.44
N PHE A 376 -1.64 27.51 13.02
CA PHE A 376 -0.72 26.71 13.82
C PHE A 376 -0.46 27.40 15.15
N LYS A 377 -0.02 28.66 15.14
CA LYS A 377 0.24 29.44 16.35
C LYS A 377 -0.98 29.55 17.26
N LYS A 378 -2.18 29.72 16.68
CA LYS A 378 -3.45 29.77 17.43
C LYS A 378 -3.72 28.46 18.19
N PHE A 379 -3.48 27.30 17.56
CA PHE A 379 -3.81 25.99 18.12
C PHE A 379 -2.70 25.37 18.98
N THR A 380 -1.43 25.75 18.76
CA THR A 380 -0.27 25.16 19.47
C THR A 380 0.40 26.11 20.45
N GLY A 381 0.16 27.42 20.34
CA GLY A 381 0.84 28.45 21.12
C GLY A 381 2.26 28.79 20.63
N THR A 382 2.82 28.01 19.68
CA THR A 382 4.19 28.19 19.16
C THR A 382 4.19 28.27 17.63
N THR A 383 5.26 28.78 17.05
CA THR A 383 5.39 28.81 15.59
C THR A 383 5.75 27.41 15.03
N PRO A 384 5.42 27.12 13.75
CA PRO A 384 5.81 25.85 13.11
C PRO A 384 7.32 25.57 13.21
N LYS A 385 8.14 26.61 13.03
CA LYS A 385 9.61 26.51 13.06
C LYS A 385 10.14 26.23 14.47
N GLU A 386 9.57 26.89 15.49
CA GLU A 386 9.89 26.60 16.89
C GLU A 386 9.49 25.16 17.26
N TYR A 387 8.30 24.72 16.84
CA TYR A 387 7.81 23.37 17.10
C TYR A 387 8.72 22.30 16.48
N GLN A 388 9.20 22.53 15.26
CA GLN A 388 10.20 21.66 14.61
C GLN A 388 11.54 21.66 15.37
N SER A 389 12.01 22.84 15.79
CA SER A 389 13.30 22.99 16.48
C SER A 389 13.32 22.33 17.86
N CYS A 390 12.21 22.39 18.61
CA CYS A 390 12.12 21.76 19.93
C CYS A 390 12.26 20.23 19.89
N ASN A 391 11.87 19.57 18.79
CA ASN A 391 12.04 18.11 18.66
C ASN A 391 13.49 17.72 18.33
N ASN A 392 14.22 18.55 17.57
CA ASN A 392 15.65 18.33 17.29
C ASN A 392 16.52 18.31 18.56
N ILE A 393 16.04 18.88 19.66
CA ILE A 393 16.75 18.87 20.96
C ILE A 393 16.58 17.51 21.68
N PHE A 394 15.45 16.83 21.51
CA PHE A 394 15.21 15.52 22.13
C PHE A 394 15.90 14.36 21.38
N ASP A 395 16.10 14.47 20.07
CA ASP A 395 16.83 13.44 19.29
C ASP A 395 18.36 13.52 19.48
N LYS A 396 18.93 14.69 19.79
CA LYS A 396 20.37 14.81 20.08
C LYS A 396 20.81 14.15 21.39
N ASN A 397 19.91 13.92 22.33
CA ASN A 397 20.22 13.27 23.62
C ASN A 397 20.04 11.74 23.60
N LYS A 398 19.73 11.14 22.45
CA LYS A 398 19.66 9.67 22.26
C LYS A 398 20.83 9.07 21.48
N ILE A 399 21.80 9.89 21.10
CA ILE A 399 23.07 9.43 20.50
C ILE A 399 24.21 9.86 21.43
N LYS A 400 24.29 9.22 22.59
CA LYS A 400 25.52 9.07 23.37
C LYS A 400 25.53 7.70 24.03
#